data_AF-A0A659RM37-F1
#
_entry.id   AF-A0A659RM37-F1
#
_cell.length_a   1.000
_cell.length_b   1.000
_cell.length_c   1.000
_cell.angle_alpha   90.00
_cell.angle_beta   90.00
_cell.angle_gamma   90.00
#
_symmetry.space_group_name_H-M   'P 1'
#
loop_
_entity.id
_entity.type
_entity.pdbx_description
1 polymer ?
#
loop_
_entity_poly.entity_id
_entity_poly.type
_entity_poly.pdbx_seq_one_letter_code
_entity_poly.pdbx_strand_id
1 'polypeptide(L)'
;MWTGVNMDSSKRQFLQQLGVLTAGASLVPLAEAKFPFSPERHEGSPRHRYAMLIDLRRCIGCQSCTVSCTIENQTPQGAFRTTVNQYQVQREGSQEVTNVLLPRLCNHCDNPPCVPVCPVQATFQREDGIVVVDNKRCVGCAYCVQACPYDARFINHETQTADKCTFCVHRLEAGLLPACVESCVGGARIIGDIKDPHSRIATMLHQHRDAIKVLKPENGTSPHVFYLGLDDAFVTPLMGRAQPALWQEV
;
A
#
# COMPACT_ATOMS: atom_id res chain seq x y z
N MET A 1 10.41 17.76 46.28
CA MET A 1 9.38 17.25 47.21
C MET A 1 8.24 16.70 46.34
N TRP A 2 8.21 15.38 46.18
CA TRP A 2 7.20 14.65 45.40
C TRP A 2 5.97 14.40 46.29
N THR A 3 4.77 14.52 45.73
CA THR A 3 3.52 13.76 45.97
C THR A 3 2.35 14.61 45.41
N GLY A 4 1.35 14.10 44.70
CA GLY A 4 0.97 12.73 44.43
C GLY A 4 0.18 12.66 43.11
N VAL A 5 0.32 11.52 42.45
CA VAL A 5 -0.40 11.13 41.24
C VAL A 5 -1.85 10.83 41.62
N ASN A 6 -2.79 11.53 40.99
CA ASN A 6 -4.20 11.15 41.00
C ASN A 6 -4.36 9.79 40.31
N MET A 7 -4.66 8.77 41.10
CA MET A 7 -4.89 7.41 40.65
C MET A 7 -6.30 7.31 40.04
N ASP A 8 -6.33 7.21 38.72
CA ASP A 8 -7.49 7.07 37.84
C ASP A 8 -8.50 6.02 38.36
N SER A 9 -9.71 6.49 38.72
CA SER A 9 -10.81 5.70 39.29
C SER A 9 -11.30 4.57 38.39
N SER A 10 -11.02 4.65 37.09
CA SER A 10 -11.29 3.61 36.08
C SER A 10 -10.56 2.29 36.35
N LYS A 11 -9.29 2.35 36.77
CA LYS A 11 -8.46 1.17 37.01
C LYS A 11 -8.89 0.39 38.25
N ARG A 12 -9.40 1.10 39.27
CA ARG A 12 -9.91 0.51 40.51
C ARG A 12 -11.23 -0.22 40.29
N GLN A 13 -12.09 0.34 39.44
CA GLN A 13 -13.37 -0.27 39.08
C GLN A 13 -13.18 -1.54 38.23
N PHE A 14 -12.21 -1.54 37.31
CA PHE A 14 -11.80 -2.73 36.54
C PHE A 14 -11.29 -3.88 37.43
N LEU A 15 -10.46 -3.57 38.43
CA LEU A 15 -9.93 -4.57 39.37
C LEU A 15 -10.99 -5.08 40.36
N GLN A 16 -11.95 -4.25 40.76
CA GLN A 16 -13.08 -4.67 41.59
C GLN A 16 -14.04 -5.60 40.83
N GLN A 17 -14.23 -5.42 39.52
CA GLN A 17 -15.03 -6.32 38.68
C GLN A 17 -14.34 -7.67 38.44
N LEU A 18 -13.01 -7.70 38.38
CA LEU A 18 -12.22 -8.95 38.33
C LEU A 18 -12.37 -9.78 39.62
N GLY A 19 -12.49 -9.13 40.78
CA GLY A 19 -12.64 -9.81 42.08
C GLY A 19 -14.00 -10.50 42.30
N VAL A 20 -15.04 -10.12 41.56
CA VAL A 20 -16.39 -10.72 41.68
C VAL A 20 -16.56 -11.95 40.78
N LEU A 21 -15.67 -12.16 39.80
CA LEU A 21 -15.77 -13.27 38.85
C LEU A 21 -15.18 -14.61 39.36
N THR A 22 -14.53 -14.64 40.53
CA THR A 22 -13.79 -15.82 40.99
C THR A 22 -14.61 -16.87 41.76
N ALA A 23 -15.88 -16.61 42.09
CA ALA A 23 -16.68 -17.54 42.89
C ALA A 23 -17.87 -18.21 42.17
N GLY A 24 -18.18 -17.88 40.91
CA GLY A 24 -19.36 -18.45 40.24
C GLY A 24 -19.44 -18.38 38.72
N ALA A 25 -18.46 -17.78 38.04
CA ALA A 25 -18.49 -17.62 36.57
C ALA A 25 -17.58 -18.61 35.82
N SER A 26 -17.16 -19.71 36.46
CA SER A 26 -16.25 -20.71 35.89
C SER A 26 -16.86 -21.60 34.80
N LEU A 27 -18.12 -21.38 34.42
CA LEU A 27 -18.84 -22.22 33.45
C LEU A 27 -19.33 -21.49 32.20
N VAL A 28 -18.94 -20.23 31.95
CA VAL A 28 -19.09 -19.71 30.58
C VAL A 28 -17.91 -20.24 29.78
N PRO A 29 -18.09 -21.24 28.89
CA PRO A 29 -17.01 -21.64 28.01
C PRO A 29 -16.55 -20.40 27.25
N LEU A 30 -15.25 -20.08 27.31
CA LEU A 30 -14.67 -18.97 26.55
C LEU A 30 -15.04 -19.03 25.05
N ALA A 31 -15.39 -20.22 24.54
CA ALA A 31 -15.89 -20.45 23.19
C ALA A 31 -17.23 -19.73 22.87
N GLU A 32 -18.08 -19.45 23.86
CA GLU A 32 -19.35 -18.73 23.70
C GLU A 32 -19.22 -17.24 23.93
N ALA A 33 -18.14 -16.79 24.56
CA ALA A 33 -17.79 -15.39 24.65
C ALA A 33 -17.32 -14.90 23.27
N LYS A 34 -18.27 -14.51 22.42
CA LYS A 34 -18.02 -13.74 21.21
C LYS A 34 -17.47 -12.37 21.60
N PHE A 35 -16.23 -12.32 22.04
CA PHE A 35 -15.47 -11.08 22.01
C PHE A 35 -15.19 -10.80 20.53
N PRO A 36 -15.75 -9.73 19.94
CA PRO A 36 -15.34 -9.33 18.61
C PRO A 36 -13.86 -8.95 18.69
N PHE A 37 -12.99 -9.90 18.34
CA PHE A 37 -11.54 -9.72 18.37
C PHE A 37 -11.03 -8.92 17.17
N SER A 38 -11.94 -8.32 16.41
CA SER A 38 -11.61 -7.41 15.33
C SER A 38 -11.11 -6.09 15.91
N PRO A 39 -9.91 -5.60 15.52
CA PRO A 39 -9.50 -4.24 15.84
C PRO A 39 -10.55 -3.22 15.46
N GLU A 40 -10.63 -2.14 16.24
CA GLU A 40 -11.12 -0.88 15.70
C GLU A 40 -10.16 -0.42 14.58
N ARG A 41 -10.71 -0.07 13.43
CA ARG A 41 -9.97 0.31 12.22
C ARG A 41 -10.58 1.56 11.62
N HIS A 42 -9.74 2.37 10.99
CA HIS A 42 -10.21 3.41 10.10
C HIS A 42 -10.52 2.81 8.72
N GLU A 43 -11.76 2.39 8.52
CA GLU A 43 -12.19 1.60 7.35
C GLU A 43 -12.34 2.40 6.05
N GLY A 44 -12.36 3.73 6.12
CA GLY A 44 -12.60 4.57 4.94
C GLY A 44 -14.08 4.59 4.53
N SER A 45 -14.36 4.83 3.25
CA SER A 45 -15.72 4.99 2.73
C SER A 45 -16.01 4.00 1.60
N PRO A 46 -17.10 3.22 1.66
CA PRO A 46 -17.44 2.24 0.64
C PRO A 46 -17.97 2.90 -0.64
N ARG A 47 -18.25 4.21 -0.61
CA ARG A 47 -18.66 4.98 -1.79
C ARG A 47 -17.51 5.18 -2.78
N HIS A 48 -16.26 5.03 -2.34
CA HIS A 48 -15.09 5.21 -3.17
C HIS A 48 -14.43 3.87 -3.53
N ARG A 49 -13.66 3.88 -4.61
CA ARG A 49 -12.61 2.90 -4.88
C ARG A 49 -11.43 3.66 -5.47
N TYR A 50 -10.39 3.89 -4.68
CA TYR A 50 -9.23 4.62 -5.17
C TYR A 50 -8.36 3.74 -6.07
N ALA A 51 -7.92 4.30 -7.18
CA ALA A 51 -6.88 3.73 -8.03
C ALA A 51 -5.94 4.83 -8.53
N MET A 52 -4.79 4.42 -9.06
CA MET A 52 -3.84 5.32 -9.72
C MET A 52 -3.58 4.85 -11.15
N LEU A 53 -3.53 5.79 -12.08
CA LEU A 53 -3.01 5.59 -13.43
C LEU A 53 -1.65 6.28 -13.54
N ILE A 54 -0.67 5.58 -14.11
CA ILE A 54 0.66 6.10 -14.43
C ILE A 54 0.82 6.11 -15.95
N ASP A 55 0.78 7.29 -16.55
CA ASP A 55 0.99 7.52 -17.97
C ASP A 55 2.50 7.63 -18.26
N LEU A 56 3.11 6.53 -18.69
CA LEU A 56 4.55 6.45 -18.94
C LEU A 56 5.00 7.31 -20.11
N ARG A 57 4.07 7.66 -21.03
CA ARG A 57 4.33 8.59 -22.14
C ARG A 57 4.67 10.01 -21.65
N ARG A 58 4.30 10.32 -20.40
CA ARG A 58 4.53 11.62 -19.73
C ARG A 58 5.60 11.54 -18.63
N CYS A 59 6.10 10.35 -18.31
CA CYS A 59 7.10 10.20 -17.27
C CYS A 59 8.50 10.49 -17.83
N ILE A 60 9.17 11.49 -17.27
CA ILE A 60 10.55 11.85 -17.63
C ILE A 60 11.58 11.39 -16.60
N GLY A 61 11.18 10.58 -15.60
CA GLY A 61 12.09 10.01 -14.60
C GLY A 61 12.75 11.01 -13.65
N CYS A 62 12.20 12.21 -13.48
CA CYS A 62 12.79 13.28 -12.68
C CYS A 62 12.88 13.02 -11.16
N GLN A 63 12.41 11.87 -10.66
CA GLN A 63 12.39 11.49 -9.23
C GLN A 63 11.61 12.43 -8.29
N SER A 64 10.94 13.48 -8.79
CA SER A 64 10.14 14.41 -7.96
C SER A 64 9.11 13.67 -7.09
N CYS A 65 8.47 12.63 -7.64
CA CYS A 65 7.51 11.82 -6.90
C CYS A 65 8.13 10.97 -5.79
N THR A 66 9.39 10.55 -5.96
CA THR A 66 10.14 9.79 -4.95
C THR A 66 10.48 10.71 -3.78
N VAL A 67 11.07 11.87 -4.08
CA VAL A 67 11.48 12.87 -3.08
C VAL A 67 10.27 13.43 -2.33
N SER A 68 9.22 13.85 -3.02
CA SER A 68 8.03 14.41 -2.36
C SER A 68 7.34 13.39 -1.46
N CYS A 69 7.30 12.12 -1.86
CA CYS A 69 6.74 11.06 -1.04
C CYS A 69 7.57 10.86 0.25
N THR A 70 8.89 10.87 0.15
CA THR A 70 9.78 10.74 1.31
C THR A 70 9.64 11.91 2.26
N ILE A 71 9.58 13.14 1.76
CA ILE A 71 9.38 14.34 2.60
C ILE A 71 8.03 14.31 3.30
N GLU A 72 6.95 14.09 2.54
CA GLU A 72 5.57 14.08 3.05
C GLU A 72 5.35 12.99 4.12
N ASN A 73 5.93 11.81 3.91
CA ASN A 73 5.67 10.63 4.75
C ASN A 73 6.82 10.32 5.70
N GLN A 74 7.87 11.15 5.72
CA GLN A 74 9.06 11.01 6.57
C GLN A 74 9.63 9.58 6.52
N THR A 75 9.84 9.05 5.31
CA THR A 75 10.39 7.70 5.18
C THR A 75 11.86 7.70 5.59
N PRO A 76 12.35 6.64 6.27
CA PRO A 76 13.76 6.55 6.65
C PRO A 76 14.68 6.57 5.42
N GLN A 77 15.96 6.89 5.64
CA GLN A 77 16.94 6.88 4.55
C GLN A 77 17.08 5.48 3.95
N GLY A 78 17.19 5.41 2.61
CA GLY A 78 17.26 4.15 1.87
C GLY A 78 15.93 3.38 1.76
N ALA A 79 14.85 3.90 2.34
CA ALA A 79 13.53 3.30 2.29
C ALA A 79 12.55 4.20 1.52
N PHE A 80 11.90 3.62 0.50
CA PHE A 80 11.07 4.38 -0.44
C PHE A 80 9.67 3.76 -0.56
N ARG A 81 8.63 4.58 -0.40
CA ARG A 81 7.23 4.18 -0.68
C ARG A 81 6.91 4.21 -2.18
N THR A 82 7.70 4.91 -2.98
CA THR A 82 7.65 4.88 -4.44
C THR A 82 9.04 5.12 -5.00
N THR A 83 9.39 4.46 -6.10
CA THR A 83 10.65 4.67 -6.84
C THR A 83 10.34 4.95 -8.31
N VAL A 84 11.32 5.44 -9.05
CA VAL A 84 11.29 5.43 -10.53
C VAL A 84 12.55 4.76 -11.03
N ASN A 85 12.39 3.59 -11.62
CA ASN A 85 13.51 2.79 -12.11
C ASN A 85 13.66 3.00 -13.60
N GLN A 86 14.90 3.05 -14.09
CA GLN A 86 15.21 3.13 -15.52
C GLN A 86 15.62 1.75 -16.03
N TYR A 87 15.03 1.35 -17.14
CA TYR A 87 15.31 0.09 -17.80
C TYR A 87 15.65 0.34 -19.27
N GLN A 88 16.67 -0.35 -19.76
CA GLN A 88 16.91 -0.45 -21.19
C GLN A 88 16.14 -1.65 -21.72
N VAL A 89 15.21 -1.41 -22.63
CA VAL A 89 14.40 -2.47 -23.26
C VAL A 89 14.64 -2.47 -24.76
N GLN A 90 14.74 -3.66 -25.31
CA GLN A 90 14.72 -3.87 -26.76
C GLN A 90 13.28 -4.10 -27.17
N ARG A 91 12.80 -3.36 -28.18
CA ARG A 91 11.45 -3.56 -28.69
C ARG A 91 11.36 -4.88 -29.44
N GLU A 92 10.26 -5.60 -29.25
CA GLU A 92 10.02 -6.86 -29.94
C GLU A 92 10.13 -6.67 -31.47
N GLY A 93 10.90 -7.54 -32.13
CA GLY A 93 11.12 -7.46 -33.57
C GLY A 93 12.05 -6.34 -34.05
N SER A 94 12.70 -5.59 -33.15
CA SER A 94 13.63 -4.50 -33.49
C SER A 94 14.98 -4.66 -32.80
N GLN A 95 16.06 -4.20 -33.45
CA GLN A 95 17.36 -4.03 -32.79
C GLN A 95 17.47 -2.73 -31.99
N GLU A 96 16.46 -1.86 -32.07
CA GLU A 96 16.42 -0.61 -31.32
C GLU A 96 16.26 -0.87 -29.81
N VAL A 97 17.16 -0.27 -29.04
CA VAL A 97 17.08 -0.20 -27.59
C VAL A 97 16.49 1.15 -27.20
N THR A 98 15.54 1.15 -26.27
CA THR A 98 14.92 2.36 -25.72
C THR A 98 14.98 2.35 -24.20
N ASN A 99 14.89 3.53 -23.60
CA ASN A 99 14.83 3.68 -22.14
C ASN A 99 13.37 3.77 -21.71
N VAL A 100 12.97 2.91 -20.77
CA VAL A 100 11.68 2.98 -20.09
C VAL A 100 11.90 3.41 -18.66
N LEU A 101 11.17 4.44 -18.25
CA LEU A 101 11.16 4.97 -16.90
C LEU A 101 9.90 4.43 -16.23
N LEU A 102 10.07 3.57 -15.23
CA LEU A 102 8.98 2.84 -14.60
C LEU A 102 8.83 3.28 -13.13
N PRO A 103 7.86 4.16 -12.84
CA PRO A 103 7.46 4.44 -11.47
C PRO A 103 6.81 3.23 -10.82
N ARG A 104 7.29 2.81 -9.65
CA ARG A 104 6.73 1.69 -8.87
C ARG A 104 6.33 2.14 -7.48
N LEU A 105 5.27 1.55 -6.95
CA LEU A 105 4.71 1.76 -5.61
C LEU A 105 3.80 0.59 -5.23
N CYS A 106 3.17 0.64 -4.05
CA CYS A 106 2.15 -0.33 -3.69
C CYS A 106 0.97 -0.26 -4.67
N ASN A 107 0.52 -1.42 -5.14
CA ASN A 107 -0.56 -1.52 -6.12
C ASN A 107 -1.98 -1.46 -5.53
N HIS A 108 -2.12 -1.43 -4.20
CA HIS A 108 -3.42 -1.41 -3.50
C HIS A 108 -4.43 -2.43 -4.07
N CYS A 109 -3.92 -3.65 -4.26
CA CYS A 109 -4.57 -4.83 -4.83
C CYS A 109 -5.94 -5.14 -4.21
N ASP A 110 -6.88 -5.64 -5.03
CA ASP A 110 -8.16 -6.22 -4.56
C ASP A 110 -7.98 -7.61 -3.93
N ASN A 111 -6.99 -8.37 -4.40
CA ASN A 111 -6.59 -9.63 -3.79
C ASN A 111 -5.16 -9.48 -3.23
N PRO A 112 -4.97 -8.73 -2.13
CA PRO A 112 -3.64 -8.42 -1.61
C PRO A 112 -3.06 -9.62 -0.84
N PRO A 113 -2.05 -10.35 -1.37
CA PRO A 113 -1.46 -11.51 -0.66
C PRO A 113 -0.81 -11.13 0.68
N CYS A 114 -0.44 -9.87 0.81
CA CYS A 114 0.15 -9.30 2.01
C CYS A 114 -0.83 -9.16 3.21
N VAL A 115 -2.15 -9.17 3.00
CA VAL A 115 -3.16 -9.07 4.08
C VAL A 115 -3.33 -10.39 4.84
N PRO A 116 -3.68 -11.53 4.20
CA PRO A 116 -3.96 -12.77 4.92
C PRO A 116 -2.74 -13.37 5.63
N VAL A 117 -1.51 -13.03 5.20
CA VAL A 117 -0.27 -13.51 5.84
C VAL A 117 0.07 -12.79 7.15
N CYS A 118 -0.68 -11.76 7.56
CA CYS A 118 -0.37 -10.99 8.75
C CYS A 118 -0.94 -11.66 10.01
N PRO A 119 -0.10 -12.23 10.91
CA PRO A 119 -0.59 -13.00 12.05
C PRO A 119 -1.33 -12.15 13.09
N VAL A 120 -1.01 -10.85 13.15
CA VAL A 120 -1.59 -9.88 14.10
C VAL A 120 -2.64 -8.97 13.45
N GLN A 121 -2.99 -9.24 12.19
CA GLN A 121 -3.97 -8.47 11.41
C GLN A 121 -3.70 -6.96 11.39
N ALA A 122 -2.42 -6.57 11.40
CA ALA A 122 -1.99 -5.17 11.37
C ALA A 122 -2.12 -4.56 9.97
N THR A 123 -1.90 -5.34 8.90
CA THR A 123 -2.18 -4.89 7.52
C THR A 123 -3.59 -5.33 7.13
N PHE A 124 -4.36 -4.41 6.56
CA PHE A 124 -5.74 -4.64 6.14
C PHE A 124 -6.08 -3.78 4.92
N GLN A 125 -7.16 -4.13 4.24
CA GLN A 125 -7.72 -3.34 3.15
C GLN A 125 -8.93 -2.57 3.67
N ARG A 126 -8.96 -1.26 3.43
CA ARG A 126 -10.10 -0.38 3.70
C ARG A 126 -11.25 -0.62 2.72
N GLU A 127 -12.44 -0.12 3.02
CA GLU A 127 -13.62 -0.18 2.16
C GLU A 127 -13.48 0.63 0.87
N ASP A 128 -12.65 1.67 0.89
CA ASP A 128 -12.22 2.43 -0.31
C ASP A 128 -11.12 1.71 -1.12
N GLY A 129 -10.73 0.52 -0.66
CA GLY A 129 -9.79 -0.41 -1.26
C GLY A 129 -8.31 -0.05 -1.08
N ILE A 130 -8.00 0.97 -0.27
CA ILE A 130 -6.62 1.28 0.09
C ILE A 130 -6.13 0.27 1.13
N VAL A 131 -5.14 -0.55 0.76
CA VAL A 131 -4.39 -1.37 1.72
C VAL A 131 -3.54 -0.48 2.62
N VAL A 132 -3.57 -0.67 3.95
CA VAL A 132 -2.83 0.11 4.97
C VAL A 132 -2.20 -0.81 6.03
N VAL A 133 -1.39 -0.24 6.92
CA VAL A 133 -0.78 -0.93 8.07
C VAL A 133 -1.08 -0.12 9.33
N ASP A 134 -1.58 -0.80 10.36
CA ASP A 134 -1.66 -0.28 11.72
C ASP A 134 -0.33 -0.50 12.43
N ASN A 135 0.44 0.58 12.59
CA ASN A 135 1.75 0.55 13.22
C ASN A 135 1.69 0.21 14.71
N LYS A 136 0.55 0.42 15.40
CA LYS A 136 0.43 0.07 16.83
C LYS A 136 0.30 -1.45 17.03
N ARG A 137 -0.18 -2.17 16.01
CA ARG A 137 -0.36 -3.63 16.04
C ARG A 137 0.74 -4.39 15.34
N CYS A 138 1.45 -3.76 14.42
CA CYS A 138 2.49 -4.42 13.65
C CYS A 138 3.63 -4.87 14.56
N VAL A 139 4.01 -6.14 14.45
CA VAL A 139 5.11 -6.76 15.22
C VAL A 139 6.40 -6.92 14.42
N GLY A 140 6.51 -6.30 13.23
CA GLY A 140 7.75 -6.31 12.44
C GLY A 140 8.15 -7.65 11.81
N CYS A 141 7.31 -8.70 11.84
CA CYS A 141 7.65 -10.05 11.36
C CYS A 141 7.98 -10.21 9.85
N ALA A 142 7.82 -9.16 9.05
CA ALA A 142 8.14 -9.13 7.61
C ALA A 142 7.42 -10.14 6.69
N TYR A 143 6.47 -10.95 7.15
CA TYR A 143 5.70 -11.84 6.26
C TYR A 143 4.97 -11.11 5.13
N CYS A 144 4.38 -9.95 5.45
CA CYS A 144 3.73 -9.12 4.42
C CYS A 144 4.73 -8.51 3.42
N VAL A 145 6.00 -8.33 3.80
CA VAL A 145 7.08 -7.88 2.90
C VAL A 145 7.37 -8.99 1.89
N GLN A 146 7.61 -10.21 2.37
CA GLN A 146 7.91 -11.37 1.52
C GLN A 146 6.73 -11.78 0.62
N ALA A 147 5.50 -11.63 1.09
CA ALA A 147 4.31 -11.97 0.31
C ALA A 147 4.00 -10.98 -0.81
N CYS A 148 4.61 -9.78 -0.82
CA CYS A 148 4.33 -8.77 -1.84
C CYS A 148 5.13 -9.05 -3.12
N PRO A 149 4.49 -9.35 -4.27
CA PRO A 149 5.22 -9.71 -5.49
C PRO A 149 5.88 -8.50 -6.19
N TYR A 150 5.72 -7.30 -5.62
CA TYR A 150 6.11 -6.02 -6.19
C TYR A 150 7.26 -5.33 -5.45
N ASP A 151 7.77 -5.95 -4.37
CA ASP A 151 8.76 -5.34 -3.47
C ASP A 151 8.32 -3.96 -2.94
N ALA A 152 7.02 -3.76 -2.79
CA ALA A 152 6.42 -2.47 -2.46
C ALA A 152 6.30 -2.23 -0.93
N ARG A 153 6.93 -3.08 -0.13
CA ARG A 153 6.89 -3.08 1.33
C ARG A 153 8.32 -3.23 1.85
N PHE A 154 8.59 -2.63 2.99
CA PHE A 154 9.85 -2.78 3.72
C PHE A 154 9.60 -2.73 5.23
N ILE A 155 10.60 -3.08 6.04
CA ILE A 155 10.56 -2.81 7.47
C ILE A 155 11.18 -1.44 7.71
N ASN A 156 10.39 -0.52 8.23
CA ASN A 156 10.84 0.79 8.64
C ASN A 156 11.68 0.63 9.93
N HIS A 157 12.99 0.91 9.83
CA HIS A 157 13.94 0.68 10.92
C HIS A 157 13.83 1.70 12.07
N GLU A 158 13.13 2.82 11.86
CA GLU A 158 12.87 3.79 12.93
C GLU A 158 11.67 3.36 13.78
N THR A 159 10.61 2.88 13.12
CA THR A 159 9.37 2.46 13.81
C THR A 159 9.33 0.97 14.17
N GLN A 160 10.22 0.15 13.60
CA GLN A 160 10.22 -1.32 13.70
C GLN A 160 8.92 -1.97 13.18
N THR A 161 8.25 -1.31 12.25
CA THR A 161 7.00 -1.79 11.64
C THR A 161 7.11 -1.94 10.13
N ALA A 162 6.20 -2.71 9.53
CA ALA A 162 6.12 -2.79 8.07
C ALA A 162 5.54 -1.49 7.49
N ASP A 163 6.16 -1.00 6.43
CA ASP A 163 5.84 0.27 5.79
C ASP A 163 5.73 0.09 4.27
N LYS A 164 4.92 0.95 3.63
CA LYS A 164 4.61 0.96 2.20
C LYS A 164 3.80 2.21 1.83
N CYS A 165 3.64 2.45 0.53
CA CYS A 165 2.72 3.48 0.05
C CYS A 165 1.30 3.30 0.65
N THR A 166 0.70 4.43 1.02
CA THR A 166 -0.64 4.55 1.60
C THR A 166 -1.57 5.32 0.69
N PHE A 167 -1.21 5.57 -0.58
CA PHE A 167 -1.86 6.57 -1.44
C PHE A 167 -2.02 7.96 -0.78
N CYS A 168 -1.20 8.28 0.23
CA CYS A 168 -1.36 9.47 1.05
C CYS A 168 -2.81 9.62 1.57
N VAL A 169 -3.38 8.55 2.15
CA VAL A 169 -4.71 8.54 2.79
C VAL A 169 -4.98 9.82 3.58
N HIS A 170 -4.01 10.28 4.37
CA HIS A 170 -4.12 11.48 5.19
C HIS A 170 -4.35 12.77 4.38
N ARG A 171 -3.87 12.84 3.13
CA ARG A 171 -4.13 13.94 2.19
C ARG A 171 -5.47 13.76 1.48
N LEU A 172 -5.76 12.55 1.01
CA LEU A 172 -7.00 12.25 0.29
C LEU A 172 -8.24 12.55 1.16
N GLU A 173 -8.18 12.19 2.44
CA GLU A 173 -9.24 12.48 3.41
C GLU A 173 -9.42 13.98 3.68
N ALA A 174 -8.36 14.77 3.49
CA ALA A 174 -8.40 16.24 3.55
C ALA A 174 -8.79 16.89 2.20
N GLY A 175 -9.15 16.11 1.18
CA GLY A 175 -9.47 16.61 -0.16
C GLY A 175 -8.25 17.08 -0.97
N LEU A 176 -7.04 16.69 -0.56
CA LEU A 176 -5.79 17.03 -1.21
C LEU A 176 -5.29 15.89 -2.09
N LEU A 177 -4.48 16.22 -3.10
CA LEU A 177 -3.80 15.21 -3.91
C LEU A 177 -2.63 14.57 -3.11
N PRO A 178 -2.29 13.30 -3.36
CA PRO A 178 -1.07 12.70 -2.84
C PRO A 178 0.16 13.49 -3.27
N ALA A 179 1.17 13.60 -2.40
CA ALA A 179 2.38 14.38 -2.67
C ALA A 179 3.09 13.98 -3.97
N CYS A 180 3.11 12.69 -4.30
CA CYS A 180 3.71 12.18 -5.53
C CYS A 180 2.92 12.52 -6.80
N VAL A 181 1.62 12.79 -6.69
CA VAL A 181 0.75 13.25 -7.78
C VAL A 181 0.90 14.76 -7.94
N GLU A 182 0.83 15.50 -6.84
CA GLU A 182 0.95 16.96 -6.82
C GLU A 182 2.29 17.45 -7.35
N SER A 183 3.40 16.79 -7.00
CA SER A 183 4.74 17.18 -7.46
C SER A 183 5.12 16.66 -8.86
N CYS A 184 4.22 15.93 -9.53
CA CYS A 184 4.53 15.27 -10.80
C CYS A 184 4.60 16.28 -11.96
N VAL A 185 5.83 16.65 -12.33
CA VAL A 185 6.11 17.64 -13.39
C VAL A 185 5.43 17.30 -14.72
N GLY A 186 5.47 16.03 -15.13
CA GLY A 186 4.85 15.58 -16.38
C GLY A 186 3.34 15.32 -16.27
N GLY A 187 2.74 15.41 -15.08
CA GLY A 187 1.36 14.99 -14.86
C GLY A 187 1.12 13.50 -15.17
N ALA A 188 2.15 12.67 -15.04
CA ALA A 188 2.11 11.25 -15.37
C ALA A 188 1.28 10.43 -14.39
N ARG A 189 1.24 10.83 -13.10
CA ARG A 189 0.48 10.14 -12.07
C ARG A 189 -0.90 10.79 -11.92
N ILE A 190 -1.95 10.00 -12.01
CA ILE A 190 -3.34 10.43 -11.88
C ILE A 190 -3.99 9.51 -10.86
N ILE A 191 -4.45 10.05 -9.74
CA ILE A 191 -5.23 9.28 -8.75
C ILE A 191 -6.68 9.73 -8.80
N GLY A 192 -7.60 8.84 -8.44
CA GLY A 192 -9.00 9.21 -8.25
C GLY A 192 -9.87 8.03 -7.88
N ASP A 193 -11.16 8.31 -7.71
CA ASP A 193 -12.18 7.31 -7.48
C ASP A 193 -12.65 6.70 -8.81
N ILE A 194 -12.47 5.40 -8.99
CA ILE A 194 -12.92 4.71 -10.21
C ILE A 194 -14.42 4.40 -10.22
N LYS A 195 -15.11 4.56 -9.08
CA LYS A 195 -16.58 4.47 -9.02
C LYS A 195 -17.26 5.73 -9.55
N ASP A 196 -16.58 6.88 -9.53
CA ASP A 196 -17.07 8.11 -10.13
C ASP A 196 -16.75 8.12 -11.64
N PRO A 197 -17.75 8.00 -12.53
CA PRO A 197 -17.53 7.98 -13.97
C PRO A 197 -17.02 9.33 -14.51
N HIS A 198 -17.20 10.42 -13.77
CA HIS A 198 -16.71 11.75 -14.13
C HIS A 198 -15.28 11.99 -13.64
N SER A 199 -14.70 11.08 -12.86
CA SER A 199 -13.33 11.22 -12.42
C SER A 199 -12.37 11.10 -13.61
N ARG A 200 -11.27 11.86 -13.53
CA ARG A 200 -10.23 11.86 -14.58
C ARG A 200 -9.66 10.46 -14.79
N ILE A 201 -9.49 9.67 -13.73
CA ILE A 201 -8.97 8.31 -13.85
C ILE A 201 -9.97 7.37 -14.53
N ALA A 202 -11.26 7.41 -14.16
CA ALA A 202 -12.28 6.56 -14.78
C ALA A 202 -12.38 6.84 -16.29
N THR A 203 -12.36 8.12 -16.67
CA THR A 203 -12.35 8.54 -18.07
C THR A 203 -11.12 8.01 -18.82
N MET A 204 -9.93 8.15 -18.25
CA MET A 204 -8.68 7.69 -18.88
C MET A 204 -8.63 6.16 -19.02
N LEU A 205 -9.08 5.42 -18.00
CA LEU A 205 -9.15 3.96 -18.05
C LEU A 205 -10.14 3.47 -19.10
N HIS A 206 -11.28 4.16 -19.27
CA HIS A 206 -12.25 3.85 -20.31
C HIS A 206 -11.70 4.15 -21.72
N GLN A 207 -11.13 5.33 -21.93
CA GLN A 207 -10.60 5.77 -23.23
C GLN A 207 -9.41 4.96 -23.73
N HIS A 208 -8.60 4.41 -22.82
CA HIS A 208 -7.39 3.66 -23.17
C HIS A 208 -7.45 2.19 -22.77
N ARG A 209 -8.66 1.63 -22.59
CA ARG A 209 -8.90 0.29 -22.01
C ARG A 209 -7.97 -0.79 -22.55
N ASP A 210 -7.79 -0.86 -23.87
CA ASP A 210 -7.00 -1.91 -24.53
C ASP A 210 -5.48 -1.72 -24.39
N ALA A 211 -5.05 -0.51 -24.03
CA ALA A 211 -3.64 -0.16 -23.83
C ALA A 211 -3.23 -0.13 -22.35
N ILE A 212 -4.18 -0.27 -21.42
CA ILE A 212 -3.90 -0.31 -19.98
C ILE A 212 -3.29 -1.66 -19.61
N LYS A 213 -2.17 -1.59 -18.88
CA LYS A 213 -1.48 -2.76 -18.33
C LYS A 213 -1.34 -2.65 -16.81
N VAL A 214 -1.09 -3.77 -16.16
CA VAL A 214 -0.76 -3.87 -14.73
C VAL A 214 0.52 -4.66 -14.56
N LEU A 215 1.21 -4.48 -13.43
CA LEU A 215 2.43 -5.23 -13.14
C LEU A 215 2.11 -6.65 -12.67
N LYS A 216 2.88 -7.61 -13.17
CA LYS A 216 2.83 -9.04 -12.82
C LYS A 216 1.40 -9.61 -12.78
N PRO A 217 0.63 -9.53 -13.88
CA PRO A 217 -0.75 -10.02 -13.93
C PRO A 217 -0.87 -11.51 -13.57
N GLU A 218 0.18 -12.31 -13.80
CA GLU A 218 0.26 -13.74 -13.50
C GLU A 218 0.07 -14.08 -12.01
N ASN A 219 0.30 -13.12 -11.09
CA ASN A 219 0.14 -13.33 -9.65
C ASN A 219 -1.32 -13.19 -9.16
N GLY A 220 -2.27 -12.84 -10.02
CA GLY A 220 -3.70 -12.82 -9.66
C GLY A 220 -4.08 -11.87 -8.52
N THR A 221 -3.32 -10.77 -8.32
CA THR A 221 -3.56 -9.84 -7.21
C THR A 221 -4.62 -8.76 -7.49
N SER A 222 -5.07 -8.62 -8.74
CA SER A 222 -5.96 -7.54 -9.19
C SER A 222 -5.48 -6.13 -8.78
N PRO A 223 -4.35 -5.65 -9.35
CA PRO A 223 -3.77 -4.32 -9.04
C PRO A 223 -4.71 -3.15 -9.32
N HIS A 224 -4.59 -2.09 -8.53
CA HIS A 224 -5.27 -0.79 -8.71
C HIS A 224 -4.27 0.35 -8.97
N VAL A 225 -3.09 -0.01 -9.48
CA VAL A 225 -2.19 0.90 -10.15
C VAL A 225 -2.06 0.41 -11.59
N PHE A 226 -2.52 1.24 -12.51
CA PHE A 226 -2.59 0.98 -13.93
C PHE A 226 -1.48 1.74 -14.65
N TYR A 227 -0.99 1.19 -15.75
CA TYR A 227 0.06 1.78 -16.56
C TYR A 227 -0.42 1.95 -17.99
N LEU A 228 -0.18 3.14 -18.55
CA LEU A 228 -0.40 3.45 -19.95
C LEU A 228 0.94 3.66 -20.64
N GLY A 229 1.17 2.99 -21.77
CA GLY A 229 2.45 3.01 -22.47
C GLY A 229 3.51 2.09 -21.86
N LEU A 230 3.11 1.06 -21.11
CA LEU A 230 4.01 0.04 -20.59
C LEU A 230 4.36 -0.96 -21.70
N ASP A 231 5.66 -1.20 -21.89
CA ASP A 231 6.18 -2.16 -22.85
C ASP A 231 5.83 -3.61 -22.45
N ASP A 232 5.63 -4.49 -23.42
CA ASP A 232 5.30 -5.91 -23.19
C ASP A 232 6.39 -6.68 -22.44
N ALA A 233 7.63 -6.19 -22.49
CA ALA A 233 8.76 -6.71 -21.71
C ALA A 233 8.52 -6.72 -20.18
N PHE A 234 7.61 -5.88 -19.65
CA PHE A 234 7.34 -5.79 -18.21
C PHE A 234 6.12 -6.60 -17.74
N VAL A 235 5.34 -7.15 -18.67
CA VAL A 235 4.13 -7.93 -18.37
C VAL A 235 4.23 -9.38 -18.82
N THR A 236 5.18 -9.69 -19.70
CA THR A 236 5.44 -11.06 -20.14
C THR A 236 6.37 -11.77 -19.15
N PRO A 237 5.99 -12.94 -18.61
CA PRO A 237 6.89 -13.73 -17.79
C PRO A 237 8.16 -14.09 -18.58
N LEU A 238 9.33 -13.71 -18.08
CA LEU A 238 10.61 -14.13 -18.66
C LEU A 238 10.79 -15.63 -18.41
N MET A 239 10.41 -16.47 -19.38
CA MET A 239 10.62 -17.92 -19.28
C MET A 239 12.12 -18.23 -19.29
N GLY A 240 12.59 -19.01 -18.30
CA GLY A 240 13.96 -19.57 -18.29
C GLY A 240 15.08 -18.59 -17.90
N ARG A 241 14.77 -17.34 -17.56
CA ARG A 241 15.68 -16.43 -16.84
C ARG A 241 15.04 -16.13 -15.50
N ALA A 242 15.82 -16.07 -14.41
CA ALA A 242 15.30 -15.45 -13.20
C ALA A 242 14.70 -14.10 -13.63
N GLN A 243 13.41 -13.85 -13.30
CA GLN A 243 12.86 -12.49 -13.39
C GLN A 243 13.95 -11.59 -12.82
N PRO A 244 14.42 -10.54 -13.52
CA PRO A 244 15.58 -9.79 -13.07
C PRO A 244 15.31 -9.49 -11.62
N ALA A 245 16.10 -10.13 -10.75
CA ALA A 245 16.05 -9.80 -9.35
C ALA A 245 16.29 -8.30 -9.37
N LEU A 246 15.36 -7.54 -8.82
CA LEU A 246 15.34 -6.08 -8.83
C LEU A 246 16.53 -5.45 -8.06
N TRP A 247 17.57 -6.26 -7.84
CA TRP A 247 18.82 -6.05 -7.15
C TRP A 247 20.04 -6.29 -8.05
N GLN A 248 19.88 -6.47 -9.37
CA GLN A 248 20.96 -6.18 -10.32
C GLN A 248 20.86 -4.71 -10.76
N GLU A 249 20.96 -3.82 -9.79
CA GLU A 249 21.58 -2.52 -10.05
C GLU A 249 23.07 -2.82 -10.24
N VAL A 250 23.64 -2.35 -11.35
CA VAL A 250 25.08 -2.46 -11.63
C VAL A 250 25.88 -1.73 -10.56
#